data_AF-A0A1B6LDL3-F1
#
_entry.id   AF-A0A1B6LDL3-F1
#
_cell.length_a   1.000
_cell.length_b   1.000
_cell.length_c   1.000
_cell.angle_alpha   90.00
_cell.angle_beta   90.00
_cell.angle_gamma   90.00
#
_symmetry.space_group_name_H-M   'P 1'
#
loop_
_entity.id
_entity.type
_entity.pdbx_description
1 polymer ?
#
loop_
_entity_poly.entity_id
_entity_poly.type
_entity_poly.pdbx_seq_one_letter_code
_entity_poly.pdbx_strand_id
1 'polypeptide(L)'
;KIKPSFQEILDITRCAICLETVRPEIVQCVNGHLLCGECRQGLKDCPTCRQPFSTAELSLVLRQMLEALPRRCKYTNCKIYLKHADDHEKWCGFQPTTCKLTGCN
;
A
#
# COMPACT_ATOMS: atom_id res chain seq x y z
N LYS A 1 -16.10 -12.14 -5.91
CA LYS A 1 -15.98 -12.25 -4.44
C LYS A 1 -14.59 -12.77 -4.11
N ILE A 2 -13.85 -12.06 -3.29
CA ILE A 2 -12.51 -12.45 -2.84
C ILE A 2 -12.66 -13.66 -1.90
N LYS A 3 -11.85 -14.72 -2.07
CA LYS A 3 -11.86 -15.88 -1.17
C LYS A 3 -11.35 -15.45 0.22
N PRO A 4 -11.85 -16.02 1.33
CA PRO A 4 -11.45 -15.64 2.69
C PRO A 4 -9.93 -15.65 2.91
N SER A 5 -9.23 -16.62 2.32
CA SER A 5 -7.76 -16.73 2.37
C SER A 5 -7.01 -15.53 1.78
N PHE A 6 -7.61 -14.80 0.84
CA PHE A 6 -6.97 -13.65 0.21
C PHE A 6 -7.13 -12.38 1.05
N GLN A 7 -8.25 -12.23 1.76
CA GLN A 7 -8.44 -11.12 2.69
C GLN A 7 -7.44 -11.18 3.85
N GLU A 8 -7.16 -12.39 4.35
CA GLU A 8 -6.14 -12.61 5.38
C GLU A 8 -4.75 -12.15 4.92
N ILE A 9 -4.36 -12.46 3.68
CA ILE A 9 -3.07 -12.02 3.12
C ILE A 9 -3.03 -10.49 3.00
N LEU A 10 -4.13 -9.85 2.57
CA LEU A 10 -4.22 -8.39 2.52
C LEU A 10 -4.06 -7.76 3.90
N ASP A 11 -4.61 -8.38 4.96
CA ASP A 11 -4.49 -7.89 6.32
C ASP A 11 -3.08 -8.08 6.89
N ILE A 12 -2.41 -9.20 6.60
CA ILE A 12 -1.00 -9.45 6.98
C ILE A 12 -0.07 -8.43 6.32
N THR A 13 -0.39 -8.01 5.10
CA THR A 13 0.43 -7.08 4.29
C THR A 13 -0.02 -5.62 4.44
N ARG A 14 -0.88 -5.33 5.41
CA ARG A 14 -1.44 -3.99 5.64
C ARG A 14 -0.47 -3.12 6.44
N CYS A 15 -0.22 -1.91 5.95
CA CYS A 15 0.55 -0.90 6.66
C CYS A 15 -0.24 -0.37 7.86
N ALA A 16 0.41 -0.28 9.02
CA ALA A 16 -0.21 0.21 10.26
C ALA A 16 -0.55 1.72 10.26
N ILE A 17 -0.01 2.49 9.30
CA ILE A 17 -0.19 3.95 9.22
C ILE A 17 -1.32 4.30 8.26
N CYS A 18 -1.20 3.94 6.99
CA CYS A 18 -2.22 4.27 5.99
C CYS A 18 -3.39 3.27 5.97
N LEU A 19 -3.27 2.13 6.69
CA LEU A 19 -4.26 1.06 6.74
C LEU A 19 -4.56 0.43 5.35
N GLU A 20 -3.62 0.56 4.43
CA GLU A 20 -3.66 -0.01 3.09
C GLU A 20 -2.56 -1.07 2.91
N THR A 21 -2.71 -1.96 1.93
CA THR A 21 -1.63 -2.89 1.55
C THR A 21 -0.36 -2.10 1.24
N VAL A 22 0.79 -2.58 1.72
CA VAL A 22 2.09 -1.91 1.52
C VAL A 22 2.41 -1.68 0.04
N ARG A 23 3.02 -0.53 -0.27
CA ARG A 23 3.33 -0.05 -1.63
C ARG A 23 4.83 -0.19 -1.94
N PRO A 24 5.26 -0.21 -3.22
CA PRO A 24 6.56 -0.74 -3.68
C PRO A 24 7.82 -0.29 -2.92
N GLU A 25 7.83 0.91 -2.33
CA GLU A 25 8.84 1.26 -1.32
C GLU A 25 8.41 0.66 0.02
N ILE A 26 8.87 -0.56 0.32
CA ILE A 26 8.45 -1.29 1.53
C ILE A 26 9.62 -1.33 2.50
N VAL A 27 9.35 -1.03 3.76
CA VAL A 27 10.29 -1.17 4.86
C VAL A 27 9.78 -2.20 5.85
N GLN A 28 10.71 -2.90 6.51
CA GLN A 28 10.39 -3.86 7.56
C GLN A 28 11.12 -3.51 8.86
N CYS A 29 10.48 -3.75 10.00
CA CYS A 29 11.21 -3.75 11.27
C CYS A 29 11.98 -5.05 11.48
N VAL A 30 12.85 -5.10 12.50
CA VAL A 30 13.61 -6.32 12.84
C VAL A 30 12.73 -7.52 13.20
N ASN A 31 11.45 -7.29 13.56
CA ASN A 31 10.46 -8.35 13.80
C ASN A 31 9.58 -8.66 12.58
N GLY A 32 9.82 -8.04 11.41
CA GLY A 32 9.12 -8.34 10.16
C GLY A 32 7.82 -7.59 9.88
N HIS A 33 7.36 -6.67 10.76
CA HIS A 33 6.21 -5.80 10.43
C HIS A 33 6.54 -4.86 9.28
N LEU A 34 5.62 -4.73 8.32
CA LEU A 34 5.80 -3.97 7.08
C LEU A 34 5.15 -2.59 7.15
N LEU A 35 5.83 -1.59 6.59
CA LEU A 35 5.30 -0.25 6.35
C LEU A 35 5.63 0.20 4.93
N CYS A 36 4.83 1.14 4.39
CA CYS A 36 5.23 1.90 3.21
C CYS A 36 6.41 2.83 3.57
N GLY A 37 7.29 3.10 2.61
CA GLY A 37 8.47 3.95 2.77
C GLY A 37 8.07 5.37 3.15
N GLU A 38 7.08 5.93 2.46
CA GLU A 38 6.45 7.21 2.79
C GLU A 38 5.87 7.22 4.21
N CYS A 39 5.19 6.16 4.62
CA CYS A 39 4.60 6.04 5.96
C CYS A 39 5.64 5.87 7.07
N ARG A 40 6.86 5.42 6.74
CA ARG A 40 7.97 5.34 7.68
C ARG A 40 8.69 6.68 7.84
N GLN A 41 8.54 7.63 6.93
CA GLN A 41 9.23 8.92 7.03
C GLN A 41 8.96 9.58 8.40
N GLY A 42 10.01 9.98 9.09
CA GLY A 42 9.93 10.55 10.44
C GLY A 42 9.81 9.53 11.59
N LEU A 43 9.65 8.23 11.30
CA LEU A 43 9.60 7.18 12.31
C LEU A 43 10.98 6.54 12.55
N LYS A 44 11.38 6.48 13.82
CA LYS A 44 12.57 5.75 14.28
C LYS A 44 12.27 4.28 14.54
N ASP A 45 11.11 4.02 15.14
CA ASP A 45 10.70 2.68 15.58
C ASP A 45 9.38 2.27 14.93
N CYS A 46 9.17 0.96 14.82
CA CYS A 46 7.94 0.37 14.32
C CYS A 46 6.75 0.78 15.20
N PRO A 47 5.65 1.31 14.64
CA PRO A 47 4.47 1.68 15.42
C PRO A 47 3.76 0.47 16.03
N THR A 48 3.95 -0.73 15.46
CA THR A 48 3.30 -1.97 15.91
C THR A 48 4.01 -2.60 17.11
N CYS A 49 5.34 -2.70 17.08
CA CYS A 49 6.11 -3.42 18.11
C CYS A 49 7.23 -2.61 18.77
N ARG A 50 7.40 -1.33 18.41
CA ARG A 50 8.42 -0.41 18.94
C ARG A 50 9.87 -0.87 18.76
N GLN A 51 10.10 -1.78 17.82
CA GLN A 51 11.44 -2.21 17.43
C GLN A 51 11.98 -1.38 16.26
N PRO A 52 13.31 -1.22 16.13
CA PRO A 52 13.90 -0.44 15.07
C PRO A 52 13.58 -1.01 13.68
N PHE A 53 13.62 -0.13 12.67
CA PHE A 53 13.55 -0.56 11.28
C PHE A 53 14.84 -1.29 10.88
N SER A 54 14.69 -2.37 10.14
CA SER A 54 15.82 -3.14 9.61
C SER A 54 16.48 -2.38 8.47
N THR A 55 17.81 -2.44 8.38
CA THR A 55 18.57 -1.99 7.21
C THR A 55 18.67 -3.08 6.13
N ALA A 56 18.20 -4.29 6.44
CA ALA A 56 18.19 -5.39 5.49
C ALA A 56 17.03 -5.22 4.50
N GLU A 57 17.35 -5.42 3.23
CA GLU A 57 16.37 -5.49 2.15
C GLU A 57 15.29 -6.55 2.44
N LEU A 58 14.05 -6.28 2.01
CA LEU A 58 12.99 -7.30 2.03
C LEU A 58 13.43 -8.55 1.29
N SER A 59 13.10 -9.72 1.84
CA SER A 59 13.42 -11.00 1.21
C SER A 59 12.79 -11.08 -0.19
N LEU A 60 13.48 -11.76 -1.11
CA LEU A 60 12.99 -11.93 -2.49
C LEU A 60 11.61 -12.59 -2.51
N VAL A 61 11.39 -13.61 -1.68
CA VAL A 61 10.11 -14.32 -1.57
C VAL A 61 8.99 -13.37 -1.17
N LEU A 62 9.22 -12.50 -0.17
CA LEU A 62 8.21 -11.55 0.27
C LEU A 62 7.89 -10.51 -0.82
N ARG A 63 8.90 -10.02 -1.54
CA ARG A 63 8.68 -9.10 -2.67
C ARG A 63 7.82 -9.75 -3.75
N GLN A 64 8.16 -10.98 -4.15
CA GLN A 64 7.40 -11.73 -5.15
C GLN A 64 5.96 -11.99 -4.71
N MET A 65 5.73 -12.32 -3.43
CA MET A 65 4.38 -12.47 -2.88
C MET A 65 3.58 -11.18 -2.97
N LEU A 66 4.20 -10.04 -2.65
CA LEU A 66 3.56 -8.73 -2.69
C LEU A 66 3.27 -8.27 -4.12
N GLU A 67 4.16 -8.57 -5.08
CA GLU A 67 3.94 -8.29 -6.51
C GLU A 67 2.82 -9.13 -7.12
N ALA A 68 2.62 -10.36 -6.61
CA ALA A 68 1.54 -11.23 -7.03
C ALA A 68 0.17 -10.80 -6.49
N LEU A 69 0.13 -9.92 -5.48
CA LEU A 69 -1.13 -9.35 -5.00
C LEU A 69 -1.67 -8.33 -6.01
N PRO A 70 -3.00 -8.32 -6.29
CA PRO A 70 -3.62 -7.25 -7.04
C PRO A 70 -3.35 -5.92 -6.36
N ARG A 71 -2.96 -4.94 -7.17
CA ARG A 71 -2.71 -3.57 -6.72
C ARG A 71 -4.02 -2.86 -6.47
N ARG A 72 -4.09 -1.95 -5.49
CA ARG A 72 -5.22 -1.03 -5.38
C ARG A 72 -5.06 0.12 -6.36
N CYS A 73 -6.18 0.70 -6.75
CA CYS A 73 -6.24 1.98 -7.47
C CYS A 73 -5.37 3.03 -6.77
N LYS A 74 -4.61 3.81 -7.54
CA LYS A 74 -3.71 4.86 -7.03
C LYS A 74 -4.45 6.00 -6.31
N TYR A 75 -5.73 6.22 -6.62
CA TYR A 75 -6.52 7.25 -5.95
C TYR A 75 -6.97 6.72 -4.58
N THR A 76 -6.48 7.36 -3.51
CA THR A 76 -6.62 6.90 -2.11
C THR A 76 -8.04 6.61 -1.66
N ASN A 77 -9.02 7.37 -2.17
CA ASN A 77 -10.43 7.17 -1.83
C ASN A 77 -11.09 6.01 -2.60
N CYS A 78 -10.40 5.43 -3.58
CA CYS A 78 -10.87 4.27 -4.31
C CYS A 78 -10.47 2.96 -3.62
N LYS A 79 -11.46 2.09 -3.38
CA LYS A 79 -11.27 0.77 -2.73
C LYS A 79 -11.17 -0.39 -3.72
N ILE A 80 -10.98 -0.11 -5.01
CA ILE A 80 -10.95 -1.13 -6.07
C ILE A 80 -9.54 -1.71 -6.20
N TYR A 81 -9.48 -3.04 -6.25
CA TYR A 81 -8.31 -3.81 -6.62
C TYR A 81 -8.29 -4.00 -8.14
N LEU A 82 -7.17 -3.64 -8.77
CA LEU A 82 -6.93 -3.68 -10.19
C LEU A 82 -6.53 -5.10 -10.62
N LYS A 83 -7.07 -5.55 -11.74
CA LYS A 83 -6.55 -6.72 -12.45
C LYS A 83 -5.38 -6.31 -13.34
N HIS A 84 -4.62 -7.28 -13.85
CA HIS A 84 -3.64 -6.98 -14.89
C HIS A 84 -4.34 -6.37 -16.11
N ALA A 85 -3.76 -5.28 -16.63
CA ALA A 85 -4.29 -4.47 -17.74
C ALA A 85 -5.67 -3.81 -17.48
N ASP A 86 -6.00 -3.50 -16.23
CA ASP A 86 -7.23 -2.80 -15.88
C ASP A 86 -7.14 -1.28 -16.19
N ASP A 87 -8.12 -0.76 -16.94
CA ASP A 87 -8.22 0.66 -17.30
C ASP A 87 -8.93 1.51 -16.22
N HIS A 88 -9.28 0.92 -15.07
CA HIS A 88 -10.01 1.59 -13.99
C HIS A 88 -9.44 2.97 -13.63
N GLU A 89 -8.12 3.13 -13.54
CA GLU A 89 -7.50 4.40 -13.16
C GLU A 89 -7.70 5.53 -14.18
N LYS A 90 -8.02 5.21 -15.43
CA LYS A 90 -8.37 6.20 -16.47
C LYS A 90 -9.78 6.77 -16.28
N TRP A 91 -10.64 6.03 -15.58
CA TRP A 91 -12.08 6.32 -15.43
C TRP A 91 -12.53 6.30 -13.97
N CYS A 92 -11.58 6.37 -13.04
CA CYS A 92 -11.89 6.26 -11.62
C CYS A 92 -12.67 7.50 -11.19
N GLY A 93 -13.83 7.34 -10.54
CA GLY A 93 -14.61 8.47 -10.02
C GLY A 93 -13.91 9.27 -8.93
N PHE A 94 -12.80 8.76 -8.37
CA PHE A 94 -11.93 9.48 -7.43
C PHE A 94 -10.73 10.15 -8.11
N GLN A 95 -10.63 10.08 -9.44
CA GLN A 95 -9.65 10.83 -10.19
C GLN A 95 -9.90 12.34 -9.99
N PRO A 96 -8.87 13.12 -9.64
CA PRO A 96 -8.98 14.57 -9.60
C PRO A 96 -9.36 15.11 -10.98
N THR A 97 -10.36 15.98 -11.04
CA THR A 97 -10.70 16.73 -12.24
C THR A 97 -10.15 18.15 -12.13
N THR A 98 -9.69 18.72 -13.24
CA THR A 98 -9.29 20.13 -13.27
C THR A 98 -10.53 21.00 -13.16
N CYS A 99 -10.65 21.75 -12.06
CA CYS A 99 -11.67 22.79 -11.95
C CYS A 99 -11.47 23.79 -13.09
N LYS A 100 -12.51 24.00 -13.91
CA LYS A 100 -12.49 24.96 -15.03
C LYS A 100 -12.86 26.38 -14.61
N LEU A 101 -13.25 26.56 -13.36
CA LEU A 101 -13.47 27.88 -12.76
C LEU A 101 -12.11 28.49 -12.43
N THR A 102 -11.89 29.72 -12.88
CA THR A 102 -10.71 30.50 -12.54
C THR A 102 -10.74 30.87 -11.05
N GLY A 103 -9.65 30.57 -10.32
CA GLY A 103 -9.47 30.96 -8.91
C GLY A 103 -9.86 29.91 -7.86
N CYS A 104 -10.11 28.66 -8.26
CA CYS A 104 -10.34 27.57 -7.30
C CYS A 104 -9.00 26.98 -6.85
N ASN A 105 -8.59 27.23 -5.60
CA ASN A 105 -7.58 26.45 -4.88
C ASN A 105 -8.29 25.48 -3.93
#